data_AF-A0A424Q4P1-F1
#
_entry.id   AF-A0A424Q4P1-F1
#
_cell.length_a   1.000
_cell.length_b   1.000
_cell.length_c   1.000
_cell.angle_alpha   90.00
_cell.angle_beta   90.00
_cell.angle_gamma   90.00
#
_symmetry.space_group_name_H-M   'P 1'
#
loop_
_entity.id
_entity.type
_entity.pdbx_description
1 polymer ?
#
loop_
_entity_poly.entity_id
_entity_poly.type
_entity_poly.pdbx_seq_one_letter_code
_entity_poly.pdbx_strand_id
1 'polypeptide(L)'
;MVKKYFNSIIIILLMTFSNICNSQEEYNSSILIDKFTEANNFYNNSKYEKSIEIYLEILDSGHHSAELYYNLGNSFYKLNNIANSILYYEKSIKLNTKDKDAINNLKMVNNGIIDDIIKMPEPFINNQLDNISNNFSYSSWGSISIIFSFLFLLIFVIYFFSKDTIVKRASFIFLFILFILIGITLKISFNAYEKNYLEKYAIIFSKKIEIKADPNERSENLLTLHMGTKVKIIDTFNDKWVKIKLVNGQEGWVNNNEIKII
;
A
#
# COMPACT_ATOMS: atom_id res chain seq x y z
N MET A 1 -0.21 -13.87 -46.86
CA MET A 1 -1.42 -13.65 -46.04
C MET A 1 -1.17 -12.77 -44.81
N VAL A 2 -0.09 -12.97 -44.05
CA VAL A 2 0.24 -12.25 -42.80
C VAL A 2 0.42 -10.72 -42.96
N LYS A 3 1.03 -10.24 -44.05
CA LYS A 3 1.23 -8.79 -44.30
C LYS A 3 -0.08 -7.98 -44.47
N LYS A 4 -1.20 -8.61 -44.86
CA LYS A 4 -2.46 -7.90 -45.15
C LYS A 4 -3.20 -7.48 -43.87
N TYR A 5 -2.96 -8.16 -42.76
CA TYR A 5 -3.62 -7.87 -41.48
C TYR A 5 -2.79 -6.95 -40.56
N PHE A 6 -1.49 -6.78 -40.85
CA PHE A 6 -0.58 -5.97 -40.04
C PHE A 6 -0.95 -4.46 -40.06
N ASN A 7 -1.26 -3.91 -41.22
CA ASN A 7 -1.66 -2.51 -41.35
C ASN A 7 -3.05 -2.24 -40.76
N SER A 8 -3.98 -3.20 -40.84
CA SER A 8 -5.30 -3.09 -40.23
C SER A 8 -5.24 -3.12 -38.70
N ILE A 9 -4.33 -3.92 -38.12
CA ILE A 9 -4.10 -3.97 -36.67
C ILE A 9 -3.48 -2.67 -36.15
N ILE A 10 -2.54 -2.07 -36.90
CA ILE A 10 -1.92 -0.78 -36.54
C ILE A 10 -2.94 0.37 -36.59
N ILE A 11 -3.85 0.37 -37.57
CA ILE A 11 -4.91 1.39 -37.68
C ILE A 11 -5.94 1.24 -36.55
N ILE A 12 -6.28 0.01 -36.16
CA ILE A 12 -7.15 -0.25 -35.00
C ILE A 12 -6.47 0.17 -33.70
N LEU A 13 -5.15 -0.07 -33.55
CA LEU A 13 -4.37 0.42 -32.40
C LEU A 13 -4.29 1.96 -32.35
N LEU A 14 -4.15 2.62 -33.50
CA LEU A 14 -4.11 4.09 -33.61
C LEU A 14 -5.47 4.73 -33.34
N MET A 15 -6.58 4.10 -33.74
CA MET A 15 -7.94 4.58 -33.45
C MET A 15 -8.34 4.41 -31.98
N THR A 16 -7.78 3.42 -31.26
CA THR A 16 -7.97 3.31 -29.81
C THR A 16 -7.22 4.38 -29.01
N PHE A 17 -6.24 5.06 -29.62
CA PHE A 17 -5.46 6.12 -28.98
C PHE A 17 -6.06 7.53 -29.14
N SER A 18 -7.05 7.73 -30.02
CA SER A 18 -7.52 9.08 -30.38
C SER A 18 -8.77 9.58 -29.65
N ASN A 19 -9.29 8.87 -28.65
CA ASN A 19 -10.49 9.27 -27.90
C ASN A 19 -10.20 9.54 -26.44
N ILE A 20 -9.39 10.54 -26.13
CA ILE A 20 -9.42 11.16 -24.80
C ILE A 20 -9.14 12.66 -24.96
N CYS A 21 -10.20 13.47 -24.94
CA CYS A 21 -10.06 14.85 -24.49
C CYS A 21 -11.40 15.31 -23.90
N ASN A 22 -11.55 15.08 -22.59
CA ASN A 22 -12.67 15.53 -21.79
C ASN A 22 -12.38 16.94 -21.28
N SER A 23 -13.03 17.95 -21.85
CA SER A 23 -12.94 19.33 -21.35
C SER A 23 -13.50 19.52 -19.93
N GLN A 24 -14.34 18.60 -19.45
CA GLN A 24 -14.84 18.59 -18.07
C GLN A 24 -13.80 18.12 -17.04
N GLU A 25 -12.86 17.24 -17.41
CA GLU A 25 -11.80 16.80 -16.49
C GLU A 25 -10.80 17.93 -16.21
N GLU A 26 -10.52 18.77 -17.21
CA GLU A 26 -9.56 19.87 -17.09
C GLU A 26 -10.08 21.01 -16.18
N TYR A 27 -11.36 21.35 -16.26
CA TYR A 27 -11.99 22.35 -15.38
C TYR A 27 -12.11 21.88 -13.92
N ASN A 28 -12.47 20.60 -13.70
CA ASN A 28 -12.51 20.03 -12.35
C ASN A 28 -11.11 19.93 -11.74
N SER A 29 -10.10 19.64 -12.57
CA SER A 29 -8.68 19.64 -12.16
C SER A 29 -8.20 21.03 -11.74
N SER A 30 -8.59 22.10 -12.46
CA SER A 30 -8.17 23.47 -12.10
C SER A 30 -8.75 23.93 -10.76
N ILE A 31 -10.03 23.66 -10.50
CA ILE A 31 -10.67 23.99 -9.21
C ILE A 31 -9.99 23.25 -8.06
N LEU A 32 -9.61 21.99 -8.27
CA LEU A 32 -8.93 21.20 -7.27
C LEU A 32 -7.55 21.78 -6.92
N ILE A 33 -6.80 22.20 -7.94
CA ILE A 33 -5.49 22.84 -7.79
C ILE A 33 -5.62 24.15 -7.01
N ASP A 34 -6.66 24.94 -7.30
CA ASP A 34 -6.93 26.21 -6.60
C ASP A 34 -7.23 25.96 -5.11
N LYS A 35 -8.14 25.02 -4.79
CA LYS A 35 -8.43 24.64 -3.40
C LYS A 35 -7.21 24.09 -2.68
N PHE A 36 -6.40 23.28 -3.35
CA PHE A 36 -5.18 22.72 -2.77
C PHE A 36 -4.17 23.83 -2.44
N THR A 37 -4.02 24.79 -3.34
CA THR A 37 -3.17 25.97 -3.15
C THR A 37 -3.70 26.86 -2.02
N GLU A 38 -5.01 27.04 -1.93
CA GLU A 38 -5.66 27.76 -0.84
C GLU A 38 -5.40 27.10 0.52
N ALA A 39 -5.57 25.78 0.62
CA ALA A 39 -5.30 25.01 1.83
C ALA A 39 -3.83 25.11 2.27
N ASN A 40 -2.89 25.05 1.29
CA ASN A 40 -1.46 25.30 1.52
C ASN A 40 -1.21 26.72 2.05
N ASN A 41 -1.89 27.73 1.52
CA ASN A 41 -1.77 29.10 2.01
C ASN A 41 -2.28 29.24 3.44
N PHE A 42 -3.41 28.61 3.79
CA PHE A 42 -3.87 28.58 5.18
C PHE A 42 -2.87 27.90 6.11
N TYR A 43 -2.30 26.77 5.68
CA TYR A 43 -1.24 26.07 6.43
C TYR A 43 -0.02 26.98 6.67
N ASN A 44 0.49 27.61 5.62
CA ASN A 44 1.66 28.51 5.70
C ASN A 44 1.40 29.73 6.60
N ASN A 45 0.15 30.18 6.69
CA ASN A 45 -0.29 31.24 7.59
C ASN A 45 -0.66 30.73 9.01
N SER A 46 -0.28 29.50 9.38
CA SER A 46 -0.57 28.86 10.66
C SER A 46 -2.07 28.72 11.01
N LYS A 47 -2.94 28.79 10.01
CA LYS A 47 -4.39 28.59 10.15
C LYS A 47 -4.74 27.13 9.86
N TYR A 48 -4.27 26.23 10.72
CA TYR A 48 -4.28 24.78 10.47
C TYR A 48 -5.69 24.19 10.40
N GLU A 49 -6.64 24.68 11.20
CA GLU A 49 -8.03 24.21 11.18
C GLU A 49 -8.69 24.46 9.82
N LYS A 50 -8.50 25.66 9.26
CA LYS A 50 -9.02 26.01 7.93
C LYS A 50 -8.34 25.22 6.81
N SER A 51 -7.04 25.00 6.95
CA SER A 51 -6.30 24.14 6.03
C SER A 51 -6.86 22.71 6.01
N ILE A 52 -7.14 22.14 7.18
CA ILE A 52 -7.75 20.82 7.33
C ILE A 52 -9.15 20.79 6.69
N GLU A 53 -9.99 21.79 6.97
CA GLU A 53 -11.34 21.90 6.39
C GLU A 53 -11.30 21.80 4.87
N ILE A 54 -10.48 22.63 4.21
CA ILE A 54 -10.38 22.63 2.74
C ILE A 54 -9.76 21.32 2.23
N TYR A 55 -8.75 20.77 2.89
CA TYR A 55 -8.20 19.48 2.50
C TYR A 55 -9.20 18.33 2.64
N LEU A 56 -10.07 18.36 3.65
CA LEU A 56 -11.14 17.38 3.80
C LEU A 56 -12.20 17.56 2.72
N GLU A 57 -12.52 18.78 2.29
CA GLU A 57 -13.41 18.99 1.12
C GLU A 57 -12.83 18.37 -0.17
N ILE A 58 -11.52 18.55 -0.40
CA ILE A 58 -10.81 17.93 -1.52
C ILE A 58 -10.93 16.40 -1.40
N LEU A 59 -10.73 15.85 -0.20
CA LEU A 59 -10.83 14.43 0.05
C LEU A 59 -12.26 13.90 -0.18
N ASP A 60 -13.28 14.62 0.27
CA ASP A 60 -14.70 14.27 0.16
C ASP A 60 -15.21 14.34 -1.29
N SER A 61 -14.57 15.15 -2.13
CA SER A 61 -14.80 15.15 -3.58
C SER A 61 -14.21 13.92 -4.32
N GLY A 62 -13.64 12.96 -3.59
CA GLY A 62 -13.09 11.70 -4.11
C GLY A 62 -11.65 11.80 -4.61
N HIS A 63 -11.01 12.96 -4.42
CA HIS A 63 -9.62 13.14 -4.81
C HIS A 63 -8.68 12.67 -3.70
N HIS A 64 -7.88 11.65 -4.03
CA HIS A 64 -6.93 11.04 -3.12
C HIS A 64 -5.52 11.14 -3.71
N SER A 65 -4.56 11.68 -2.94
CA SER A 65 -3.16 11.74 -3.33
C SER A 65 -2.25 11.62 -2.11
N ALA A 66 -1.02 11.14 -2.33
CA ALA A 66 -0.02 11.05 -1.26
C ALA A 66 0.25 12.41 -0.63
N GLU A 67 0.32 13.47 -1.44
CA GLU A 67 0.57 14.84 -1.01
C GLU A 67 -0.59 15.41 -0.16
N LEU A 68 -1.84 15.18 -0.57
CA LEU A 68 -3.03 15.58 0.20
C LEU A 68 -3.02 14.96 1.59
N TYR A 69 -2.77 13.65 1.66
CA TYR A 69 -2.68 12.93 2.93
C TYR A 69 -1.49 13.39 3.77
N TYR A 70 -0.32 13.63 3.16
CA TYR A 70 0.83 14.17 3.87
C TYR A 70 0.54 15.54 4.49
N ASN A 71 -0.10 16.43 3.72
CA ASN A 71 -0.46 17.77 4.20
C ASN A 71 -1.54 17.74 5.29
N LEU A 72 -2.55 16.88 5.18
CA LEU A 72 -3.49 16.61 6.28
C LEU A 72 -2.75 16.13 7.54
N GLY A 73 -1.83 15.18 7.39
CA GLY A 73 -1.00 14.66 8.48
C GLY A 73 -0.20 15.76 9.18
N ASN A 74 0.41 16.67 8.40
CA ASN A 74 1.13 17.84 8.89
C ASN A 74 0.21 18.81 9.63
N SER A 75 -0.95 19.15 9.06
CA SER A 75 -1.91 20.07 9.69
C SER A 75 -2.44 19.53 11.02
N PHE A 76 -2.80 18.24 11.07
CA PHE A 76 -3.22 17.61 12.32
C PHE A 76 -2.10 17.54 13.36
N TYR A 77 -0.86 17.31 12.92
CA TYR A 77 0.31 17.35 13.80
C TYR A 77 0.48 18.72 14.46
N LYS A 78 0.33 19.81 13.70
CA LYS A 78 0.43 21.19 14.22
C LYS A 78 -0.63 21.53 15.26
N LEU A 79 -1.77 20.83 15.23
CA LEU A 79 -2.82 20.92 16.24
C LEU A 79 -2.70 19.90 17.37
N ASN A 80 -1.57 19.20 17.46
CA ASN A 80 -1.32 18.13 18.44
C ASN A 80 -2.35 16.97 18.38
N ASN A 81 -2.99 16.78 17.21
CA ASN A 81 -3.91 15.68 16.97
C ASN A 81 -3.14 14.47 16.42
N ILE A 82 -2.49 13.75 17.35
CA ILE A 82 -1.57 12.65 17.06
C ILE A 82 -2.24 11.53 16.25
N ALA A 83 -3.46 11.09 16.63
CA ALA A 83 -4.13 9.97 15.97
C ALA A 83 -4.47 10.26 14.50
N ASN A 84 -5.01 11.45 14.19
CA ASN A 84 -5.25 11.83 12.79
C ASN A 84 -3.94 12.05 12.03
N SER A 85 -2.91 12.61 12.67
CA SER A 85 -1.60 12.80 12.04
C SER A 85 -1.02 11.46 11.58
N ILE A 86 -0.98 10.46 12.47
CA ILE A 86 -0.53 9.10 12.16
C ILE A 86 -1.38 8.49 11.04
N LEU A 87 -2.71 8.56 11.14
CA LEU A 87 -3.64 8.01 10.13
C LEU A 87 -3.33 8.56 8.74
N TYR A 88 -3.15 9.88 8.62
CA TYR A 88 -2.94 10.51 7.31
C TYR A 88 -1.51 10.33 6.78
N TYR A 89 -0.47 10.30 7.62
CA TYR A 89 0.86 9.92 7.14
C TYR A 89 0.89 8.47 6.66
N GLU A 90 0.24 7.55 7.37
CA GLU A 90 0.12 6.15 6.94
C GLU A 90 -0.61 6.02 5.59
N LYS A 91 -1.70 6.77 5.40
CA LYS A 91 -2.39 6.86 4.09
C LYS A 91 -1.51 7.43 2.99
N SER A 92 -0.71 8.45 3.30
CA SER A 92 0.26 9.03 2.37
C SER A 92 1.29 8.00 1.92
N ILE A 93 1.91 7.30 2.88
CA ILE A 93 2.94 6.27 2.64
C ILE A 93 2.36 5.08 1.87
N LYS A 94 1.10 4.73 2.08
CA LYS A 94 0.40 3.67 1.33
C LYS A 94 0.31 4.00 -0.17
N LEU A 95 0.19 5.29 -0.53
CA LEU A 95 0.19 5.76 -1.91
C LEU A 95 1.60 6.01 -2.46
N ASN A 96 2.52 6.48 -1.61
CA ASN A 96 3.92 6.72 -1.96
C ASN A 96 4.88 6.13 -0.92
N THR A 97 5.25 4.87 -1.12
CA THR A 97 6.10 4.11 -0.17
C THR A 97 7.53 4.62 -0.05
N LYS A 98 7.95 5.56 -0.91
CA LYS A 98 9.30 6.13 -0.96
C LYS A 98 9.36 7.57 -0.46
N ASP A 99 8.25 8.11 0.03
CA ASP A 99 8.19 9.46 0.61
C ASP A 99 8.96 9.52 1.94
N LYS A 100 10.20 10.02 1.88
CA LYS A 100 11.07 10.12 3.05
C LYS A 100 10.53 11.08 4.09
N ASP A 101 9.84 12.14 3.67
CA ASP A 101 9.34 13.16 4.59
C ASP A 101 8.13 12.62 5.37
N ALA A 102 7.20 11.95 4.69
CA ALA A 102 6.08 11.26 5.34
C ALA A 102 6.57 10.17 6.32
N ILE A 103 7.59 9.38 5.92
CA ILE A 103 8.20 8.35 6.78
C ILE A 103 8.86 8.96 8.02
N ASN A 104 9.63 10.02 7.85
CA ASN A 104 10.32 10.68 8.95
C ASN A 104 9.33 11.35 9.91
N ASN A 105 8.31 12.02 9.38
CA ASN A 105 7.28 12.66 10.20
C ASN A 105 6.46 11.61 10.95
N LEU A 106 6.03 10.53 10.30
CA LEU A 106 5.35 9.42 10.98
C LEU A 106 6.22 8.85 12.11
N LYS A 107 7.52 8.63 11.86
CA LYS A 107 8.44 8.15 12.90
C LYS A 107 8.54 9.14 14.07
N MET A 108 8.63 10.43 13.80
CA MET A 108 8.66 11.47 14.83
C MET A 108 7.38 11.47 15.67
N VAL A 109 6.21 11.38 15.03
CA VAL A 109 4.91 11.33 15.74
C VAL A 109 4.78 10.04 16.55
N ASN A 110 5.21 8.90 16.01
CA ASN A 110 5.18 7.62 16.71
C ASN A 110 6.10 7.59 17.94
N ASN A 111 7.20 8.34 17.96
CA ASN A 111 8.03 8.45 19.18
C ASN A 111 7.32 9.15 20.34
N GLY A 112 6.23 9.87 20.08
CA GLY A 112 5.43 10.58 21.09
C GLY A 112 4.22 9.80 21.61
N ILE A 113 3.96 8.59 21.10
CA ILE A 113 2.84 7.76 21.59
C ILE A 113 3.19 7.13 22.94
N ILE A 114 2.16 6.83 23.73
CA ILE A 114 2.31 6.28 25.08
C ILE A 114 2.76 4.81 25.04
N ASP A 115 2.24 4.04 24.07
CA ASP A 115 2.47 2.60 23.99
C ASP A 115 3.81 2.30 23.32
N ASP A 116 4.76 1.76 24.09
CA ASP A 116 6.01 1.21 23.56
C ASP A 116 5.88 -0.30 23.33
N ILE A 117 5.47 -0.68 22.12
CA ILE A 117 5.25 -2.08 21.75
C ILE A 117 6.47 -2.59 20.99
N ILE A 118 7.25 -3.46 21.65
CA ILE A 118 8.43 -4.07 21.06
C ILE A 118 8.04 -4.92 19.84
N LYS A 119 8.52 -4.54 18.66
CA LYS A 119 8.29 -5.31 17.43
C LYS A 119 8.92 -6.70 17.56
N MET A 120 8.14 -7.75 17.28
CA MET A 120 8.65 -9.12 17.23
C MET A 120 9.71 -9.24 16.11
N PRO A 121 10.88 -9.85 16.38
CA PRO A 121 11.89 -10.04 15.34
C PRO A 121 11.33 -10.91 14.22
N GLU A 122 11.34 -10.38 13.01
CA GLU A 122 10.92 -11.14 11.83
C GLU A 122 12.05 -12.07 11.36
N PRO A 123 11.72 -13.28 10.85
CA PRO A 123 12.71 -14.14 10.23
C PRO A 123 13.48 -13.42 9.12
N PHE A 124 14.78 -13.69 9.00
CA PHE A 124 15.66 -13.03 8.02
C PHE A 124 15.10 -13.08 6.59
N ILE A 125 14.56 -14.22 6.17
CA ILE A 125 13.98 -14.42 4.84
C ILE A 125 12.76 -13.53 4.62
N ASN A 126 11.88 -13.36 5.62
CA ASN A 126 10.70 -12.49 5.52
C ASN A 126 11.11 -11.03 5.38
N ASN A 127 12.06 -10.58 6.20
CA ASN A 127 12.56 -9.20 6.11
C ASN A 127 13.21 -8.92 4.74
N GLN A 128 14.01 -9.86 4.21
CA GLN A 128 14.55 -9.70 2.85
C GLN A 128 13.48 -9.70 1.77
N LEU A 129 12.52 -10.62 1.85
CA LEU A 129 11.40 -10.71 0.90
C LEU A 129 10.61 -9.41 0.89
N ASP A 130 10.35 -8.85 2.08
CA ASP A 130 9.65 -7.58 2.25
C ASP A 130 10.41 -6.42 1.60
N ASN A 131 11.70 -6.30 1.88
CA ASN A 131 12.53 -5.24 1.30
C ASN A 131 12.58 -5.34 -0.24
N ILE A 132 12.73 -6.54 -0.79
CA ILE A 132 12.74 -6.76 -2.25
C ILE A 132 11.36 -6.48 -2.85
N SER A 133 10.29 -6.95 -2.20
CA SER A 133 8.91 -6.81 -2.65
C SER A 133 8.47 -5.34 -2.71
N ASN A 134 9.01 -4.50 -1.83
CA ASN A 134 8.71 -3.06 -1.77
C ASN A 134 9.42 -2.23 -2.87
N ASN A 135 10.37 -2.80 -3.61
CA ASN A 135 11.10 -2.06 -4.65
C ASN A 135 10.22 -1.71 -5.86
N PHE A 136 9.31 -2.62 -6.22
CA PHE A 136 8.40 -2.52 -7.35
C PHE A 136 6.98 -2.93 -6.94
N SER A 137 5.97 -2.49 -7.70
CA SER A 137 4.60 -2.94 -7.47
C SER A 137 4.44 -4.45 -7.71
N TYR A 138 3.41 -5.06 -7.11
CA TYR A 138 3.07 -6.47 -7.36
C TYR A 138 2.87 -6.76 -8.86
N SER A 139 2.26 -5.82 -9.60
CA SER A 139 2.01 -5.91 -11.03
C SER A 139 3.31 -5.92 -11.85
N SER A 140 4.31 -5.13 -11.46
CA SER A 140 5.63 -5.12 -12.09
C SER A 140 6.34 -6.45 -11.90
N TRP A 141 6.31 -7.02 -10.69
CA TRP A 141 6.83 -8.36 -10.42
C TRP A 141 6.08 -9.45 -11.20
N GLY A 142 4.77 -9.29 -11.39
CA GLY A 142 3.96 -10.14 -12.26
C GLY A 142 4.43 -10.09 -13.72
N SER A 143 4.63 -8.89 -14.26
CA SER A 143 5.16 -8.69 -15.62
C SER A 143 6.53 -9.31 -15.82
N ILE A 144 7.45 -9.20 -14.83
CA ILE A 144 8.76 -9.87 -14.87
C ILE A 144 8.59 -11.40 -14.94
N SER A 145 7.67 -11.96 -14.15
CA SER A 145 7.37 -13.41 -14.16
C SER A 145 6.85 -13.87 -15.53
N ILE A 146 6.01 -13.05 -16.18
CA ILE A 146 5.52 -13.31 -17.54
C ILE A 146 6.67 -13.28 -18.55
N ILE A 147 7.57 -12.29 -18.47
CA ILE A 147 8.76 -12.21 -19.34
C ILE A 147 9.63 -13.46 -19.20
N PHE A 148 9.91 -13.91 -17.97
CA PHE A 148 10.66 -15.15 -17.74
C PHE A 148 9.94 -16.38 -18.28
N SER A 149 8.61 -16.41 -18.23
CA SER A 149 7.82 -17.51 -18.81
C SER A 149 7.93 -17.57 -20.34
N PHE A 150 7.91 -16.42 -21.02
CA PHE A 150 8.17 -16.37 -22.47
C PHE A 150 9.59 -16.79 -22.82
N LEU A 151 10.59 -16.35 -22.04
CA LEU A 151 11.99 -16.75 -22.23
C LEU A 151 12.18 -18.25 -22.00
N PHE A 152 11.50 -18.82 -21.00
CA PHE A 152 11.48 -20.25 -20.75
C PHE A 152 10.96 -21.02 -21.97
N LEU A 153 9.84 -20.58 -22.57
CA LEU A 153 9.32 -21.20 -23.79
C LEU A 153 10.30 -21.12 -24.96
N LEU A 154 10.97 -19.98 -25.14
CA LEU A 154 11.98 -19.82 -26.20
C LEU A 154 13.16 -20.78 -26.03
N ILE A 155 13.68 -20.91 -24.81
CA ILE A 155 14.78 -21.84 -24.50
C ILE A 155 14.31 -23.29 -24.59
N PHE A 156 13.05 -23.58 -24.25
CA PHE A 156 12.45 -24.91 -24.40
C PHE A 156 12.40 -25.33 -25.87
N VAL A 157 12.03 -24.41 -26.78
CA VAL A 157 12.07 -24.64 -28.24
C VAL A 157 13.51 -24.94 -28.69
N ILE A 158 14.50 -24.16 -28.24
CA ILE A 158 15.92 -24.40 -28.56
C ILE A 158 16.36 -25.79 -28.06
N TYR A 159 16.01 -26.14 -26.82
CA TYR A 159 16.30 -27.45 -26.23
C TYR A 159 15.67 -28.59 -27.03
N PHE A 160 14.41 -28.43 -27.45
CA PHE A 160 13.65 -29.46 -28.14
C PHE A 160 14.20 -29.75 -29.55
N PHE A 161 14.52 -28.70 -30.32
CA PHE A 161 14.99 -28.83 -31.71
C PHE A 161 16.50 -29.00 -31.86
N SER A 162 17.29 -28.64 -30.85
CA SER A 162 18.75 -28.79 -30.93
C SER A 162 19.16 -30.26 -30.98
N LYS A 163 20.08 -30.59 -31.88
CA LYS A 163 20.73 -31.92 -31.94
C LYS A 163 22.12 -31.92 -31.27
N ASP A 164 22.68 -30.73 -31.04
CA ASP A 164 24.00 -30.57 -30.45
C ASP A 164 23.97 -30.86 -28.94
N THR A 165 24.83 -31.75 -28.48
CA THR A 165 24.87 -32.21 -27.09
C THR A 165 25.19 -31.09 -26.11
N ILE A 166 26.06 -30.15 -26.49
CA ILE A 166 26.45 -29.00 -25.67
C ILE A 166 25.26 -28.05 -25.49
N VAL A 167 24.57 -27.72 -26.58
CA VAL A 167 23.40 -26.82 -26.55
C VAL A 167 22.28 -27.43 -25.72
N LYS A 168 21.98 -28.73 -25.88
CA LYS A 168 20.97 -29.41 -25.05
C LYS A 168 21.27 -29.33 -23.56
N ARG A 169 22.52 -29.61 -23.15
CA ARG A 169 22.92 -29.56 -21.74
C ARG A 169 22.82 -28.14 -21.18
N ALA A 170 23.29 -27.16 -21.94
CA ALA A 170 23.19 -25.75 -21.55
C ALA A 170 21.73 -25.30 -21.42
N SER A 171 20.89 -25.54 -22.43
CA SER A 171 19.48 -25.16 -22.41
C SER A 171 18.71 -25.83 -21.27
N PHE A 172 19.01 -27.09 -20.94
CA PHE A 172 18.40 -27.77 -19.79
C PHE A 172 18.73 -27.08 -18.45
N ILE A 173 19.99 -26.68 -18.24
CA ILE A 173 20.39 -25.94 -17.04
C ILE A 173 19.67 -24.58 -16.98
N PHE A 174 19.59 -23.87 -18.11
CA PHE A 174 18.88 -22.59 -18.19
C PHE A 174 17.38 -22.73 -17.90
N LEU A 175 16.72 -23.79 -18.37
CA LEU A 175 15.31 -24.05 -18.05
C LEU A 175 15.10 -24.23 -16.55
N PHE A 176 15.99 -24.96 -15.87
CA PHE A 176 15.92 -25.16 -14.43
C PHE A 176 16.11 -23.84 -13.66
N ILE A 177 17.08 -23.01 -14.06
CA ILE A 177 17.29 -21.68 -13.48
C ILE A 177 16.06 -20.80 -13.68
N LEU A 178 15.49 -20.75 -14.88
CA LEU A 178 14.30 -19.95 -15.17
C LEU A 178 13.08 -20.42 -14.39
N PHE A 179 12.91 -21.73 -14.23
CA PHE A 179 11.82 -22.28 -13.41
C PHE A 179 11.90 -21.78 -11.96
N ILE A 180 13.11 -21.80 -11.37
CA ILE A 180 13.33 -21.26 -10.02
C ILE A 180 13.06 -19.74 -9.97
N LEU A 181 13.57 -18.99 -10.95
CA LEU A 181 13.37 -17.54 -11.00
C LEU A 181 11.89 -17.17 -11.10
N ILE A 182 11.10 -17.87 -11.91
CA ILE A 182 9.65 -17.68 -12.01
C ILE A 182 8.98 -17.92 -10.65
N GLY A 183 9.34 -19.01 -9.95
CA GLY A 183 8.82 -19.28 -8.62
C GLY A 183 9.13 -18.18 -7.60
N ILE A 184 10.37 -17.66 -7.63
CA ILE A 184 10.80 -16.57 -6.76
C ILE A 184 10.04 -15.27 -7.07
N THR A 185 9.95 -14.87 -8.34
CA THR A 185 9.27 -13.62 -8.71
C THR A 185 7.77 -13.66 -8.44
N LEU A 186 7.13 -14.83 -8.61
CA LEU A 186 5.73 -15.04 -8.22
C LEU A 186 5.56 -14.95 -6.70
N LYS A 187 6.46 -15.54 -5.91
CA LYS A 187 6.40 -15.44 -4.44
C LYS A 187 6.56 -13.99 -3.96
N ILE A 188 7.47 -13.24 -4.58
CA ILE A 188 7.65 -11.80 -4.31
C ILE A 188 6.39 -11.01 -4.68
N SER A 189 5.82 -11.27 -5.86
CA SER A 189 4.58 -10.61 -6.31
C SER A 189 3.42 -10.87 -5.35
N PHE A 190 3.24 -12.12 -4.91
CA PHE A 190 2.22 -12.50 -3.95
C PHE A 190 2.43 -11.83 -2.58
N ASN A 191 3.68 -11.79 -2.09
CA ASN A 191 4.00 -11.10 -0.84
C ASN A 191 3.68 -9.59 -0.92
N ALA A 192 4.05 -8.94 -2.02
CA ALA A 192 3.73 -7.55 -2.27
C ALA A 192 2.21 -7.31 -2.32
N TYR A 193 1.45 -8.23 -2.93
CA TYR A 193 0.00 -8.14 -3.00
C TYR A 193 -0.65 -8.30 -1.62
N GLU A 194 -0.26 -9.33 -0.88
CA GLU A 194 -0.78 -9.61 0.46
C GLU A 194 -0.56 -8.42 1.39
N LYS A 195 0.68 -7.93 1.47
CA LYS A 195 1.05 -6.84 2.38
C LYS A 195 0.40 -5.49 2.04
N ASN A 196 0.31 -5.14 0.76
CA ASN A 196 -0.17 -3.82 0.36
C ASN A 196 -1.70 -3.74 0.16
N TYR A 197 -2.37 -4.87 -0.10
CA TYR A 197 -3.79 -4.87 -0.48
C TYR A 197 -4.68 -5.77 0.39
N LEU A 198 -4.17 -6.88 0.93
CA LEU A 198 -4.98 -7.76 1.78
C LEU A 198 -4.88 -7.39 3.26
N GLU A 199 -3.67 -7.05 3.72
CA GLU A 199 -3.49 -6.62 5.10
C GLU A 199 -4.16 -5.26 5.34
N LYS A 200 -5.08 -5.25 6.30
CA LYS A 200 -5.74 -4.03 6.76
C LYS A 200 -5.16 -3.61 8.08
N TYR A 201 -4.88 -2.31 8.19
CA TYR A 201 -4.37 -1.71 9.41
C TYR A 201 -5.36 -0.63 9.89
N ALA A 202 -5.35 -0.38 11.18
CA ALA A 202 -6.13 0.67 11.79
C ALA A 202 -5.33 1.39 12.88
N ILE A 203 -5.75 2.61 13.18
CA ILE A 203 -5.20 3.44 14.26
C ILE A 203 -6.28 3.56 15.34
N ILE A 204 -5.88 3.46 16.61
CA ILE A 204 -6.76 3.67 17.76
C ILE A 204 -7.00 5.18 17.96
N PHE A 205 -8.26 5.58 18.07
CA PHE A 205 -8.68 6.99 18.23
C PHE A 205 -9.17 7.33 19.64
N SER A 206 -9.64 6.35 20.39
CA SER A 206 -10.01 6.53 21.79
C SER A 206 -8.77 6.75 22.66
N LYS A 207 -8.86 7.63 23.68
CA LYS A 207 -7.74 7.98 24.57
C LYS A 207 -7.09 6.75 25.21
N LYS A 208 -7.92 5.81 25.64
CA LYS A 208 -7.54 4.54 26.23
C LYS A 208 -8.62 3.52 25.88
N ILE A 209 -8.21 2.33 25.47
CA ILE A 209 -9.10 1.21 25.18
C ILE A 209 -8.61 -0.05 25.90
N GLU A 210 -9.55 -0.94 26.21
CA GLU A 210 -9.29 -2.26 26.77
C GLU A 210 -9.39 -3.30 25.66
N ILE A 211 -8.36 -4.12 25.52
CA ILE A 211 -8.34 -5.19 24.52
C ILE A 211 -8.90 -6.44 25.17
N LYS A 212 -10.02 -6.91 24.63
CA LYS A 212 -10.80 -8.01 25.18
C LYS A 212 -10.31 -9.37 24.66
N ALA A 213 -10.34 -10.40 25.50
CA ALA A 213 -9.99 -11.76 25.09
C ALA A 213 -10.98 -12.34 24.07
N ASP A 214 -12.26 -12.03 24.25
CA ASP A 214 -13.38 -12.48 23.41
C ASP A 214 -14.21 -11.27 22.94
N PRO A 215 -15.01 -11.40 21.87
CA PRO A 215 -15.84 -10.32 21.34
C PRO A 215 -17.09 -10.05 22.20
N ASN A 216 -16.89 -9.83 23.50
CA ASN A 216 -17.93 -9.48 24.46
C ASN A 216 -17.37 -8.58 25.58
N GLU A 217 -18.22 -7.68 26.09
CA GLU A 217 -17.84 -6.66 27.10
C GLU A 217 -17.42 -7.25 28.45
N ARG A 218 -17.90 -8.46 28.76
CA ARG A 218 -17.66 -9.14 30.05
C ARG A 218 -16.38 -9.97 30.05
N SER A 219 -15.72 -10.10 28.91
CA SER A 219 -14.51 -10.89 28.79
C SER A 219 -13.34 -10.21 29.49
N GLU A 220 -12.36 -11.02 29.84
CA GLU A 220 -11.16 -10.56 30.52
C GLU A 220 -10.41 -9.53 29.65
N ASN A 221 -9.88 -8.51 30.32
CA ASN A 221 -9.05 -7.50 29.67
C ASN A 221 -7.61 -8.03 29.57
N LEU A 222 -7.11 -8.19 28.35
CA LEU A 222 -5.76 -8.71 28.09
C LEU A 222 -4.70 -7.62 28.25
N LEU A 223 -4.98 -6.42 27.74
CA LEU A 223 -4.07 -5.28 27.78
C LEU A 223 -4.82 -3.99 27.50
N THR A 224 -4.20 -2.86 27.83
CA THR A 224 -4.76 -1.53 27.51
C THR A 224 -3.88 -0.83 26.50
N LEU A 225 -4.51 -0.26 25.47
CA LEU A 225 -3.84 0.55 24.45
C LEU A 225 -4.35 1.98 24.49
N HIS A 226 -3.57 2.89 23.91
CA HIS A 226 -3.84 4.32 23.86
C HIS A 226 -3.98 4.79 22.41
N MET A 227 -4.45 6.04 22.27
CA MET A 227 -4.63 6.65 20.95
C MET A 227 -3.30 6.69 20.15
N GLY A 228 -3.41 6.57 18.83
CA GLY A 228 -2.28 6.61 17.91
C GLY A 228 -1.62 5.25 17.67
N THR A 229 -1.90 4.25 18.50
CA THR A 229 -1.34 2.91 18.31
C THR A 229 -1.89 2.24 17.05
N LYS A 230 -0.97 1.81 16.19
CA LYS A 230 -1.26 1.09 14.94
C LYS A 230 -1.43 -0.40 15.21
N VAL A 231 -2.51 -0.96 14.68
CA VAL A 231 -2.88 -2.36 14.85
C VAL A 231 -3.26 -2.98 13.51
N LYS A 232 -2.95 -4.27 13.32
CA LYS A 232 -3.37 -5.03 12.14
C LYS A 232 -4.74 -5.64 12.41
N ILE A 233 -5.68 -5.52 11.48
CA ILE A 233 -6.99 -6.17 11.55
C ILE A 233 -6.85 -7.60 11.02
N ILE A 234 -7.32 -8.58 11.79
CA ILE A 234 -7.27 -10.01 11.43
C ILE A 234 -8.67 -10.53 11.11
N ASP A 235 -9.68 -10.11 11.87
CA ASP A 235 -11.04 -10.64 11.77
C ASP A 235 -12.07 -9.61 12.27
N THR A 236 -13.33 -9.83 11.95
CA THR A 236 -14.47 -8.97 12.36
C THR A 236 -15.64 -9.82 12.79
N PHE A 237 -16.31 -9.43 13.88
CA PHE A 237 -17.46 -10.14 14.44
C PHE A 237 -18.63 -9.20 14.69
N ASN A 238 -19.78 -9.52 14.09
CA ASN A 238 -21.05 -8.77 14.19
C ASN A 238 -20.92 -7.26 13.91
N ASP A 239 -19.99 -6.85 13.04
CA ASP A 239 -19.64 -5.45 12.66
C ASP A 239 -19.26 -4.49 13.81
N LYS A 240 -19.48 -4.91 15.06
CA LYS A 240 -19.16 -4.18 16.30
C LYS A 240 -17.76 -4.51 16.78
N TRP A 241 -17.31 -5.75 16.62
CA TRP A 241 -16.03 -6.21 17.15
C TRP A 241 -15.03 -6.47 16.04
N VAL A 242 -13.79 -6.06 16.27
CA VAL A 242 -12.69 -6.25 15.36
C VAL A 242 -11.56 -6.95 16.12
N LYS A 243 -11.12 -8.09 15.60
CA LYS A 243 -9.94 -8.79 16.12
C LYS A 243 -8.70 -8.13 15.54
N ILE A 244 -7.81 -7.69 16.42
CA ILE A 244 -6.58 -7.00 16.07
C ILE A 244 -5.35 -7.78 16.48
N LYS A 245 -4.24 -7.54 15.78
CA LYS A 245 -2.90 -8.03 16.08
C LYS A 245 -1.95 -6.86 16.29
N LEU A 246 -1.17 -6.96 17.35
CA LEU A 246 -0.06 -6.05 17.63
C LEU A 246 1.23 -6.50 16.95
N VAL A 247 2.17 -5.57 16.84
CA VAL A 247 3.50 -5.84 16.24
C VAL A 247 4.36 -6.83 17.05
N ASN A 248 4.02 -7.08 18.32
CA ASN A 248 4.63 -8.10 19.17
C ASN A 248 3.96 -9.49 19.03
N GLY A 249 2.90 -9.59 18.21
CA GLY A 249 2.15 -10.82 17.98
C GLY A 249 0.94 -11.05 18.90
N GLN A 250 0.72 -10.21 19.92
CA GLN A 250 -0.47 -10.31 20.78
C GLN A 250 -1.75 -10.00 19.98
N GLU A 251 -2.82 -10.70 20.33
CA GLU A 251 -4.11 -10.58 19.67
C GLU A 251 -5.21 -10.29 20.68
N GLY A 252 -6.28 -9.64 20.22
CA GLY A 252 -7.50 -9.46 21.01
C GLY A 252 -8.55 -8.65 20.27
N TRP A 253 -9.67 -8.39 20.94
CA TRP A 253 -10.86 -7.78 20.35
C TRP A 253 -11.05 -6.35 20.83
N VAL A 254 -11.43 -5.47 19.90
CA VAL A 254 -11.77 -4.07 20.15
C VAL A 254 -13.07 -3.70 19.48
N ASN A 255 -13.68 -2.61 19.93
CA ASN A 255 -14.87 -2.08 19.28
C ASN A 255 -14.49 -1.31 18.01
N ASN A 256 -15.20 -1.55 16.91
CA ASN A 256 -14.95 -0.92 15.61
C ASN A 256 -15.03 0.62 15.68
N ASN A 257 -15.84 1.17 16.58
CA ASN A 257 -15.99 2.63 16.74
C ASN A 257 -14.76 3.32 17.34
N GLU A 258 -13.85 2.55 17.96
CA GLU A 258 -12.66 3.09 18.64
C GLU A 258 -11.44 3.18 17.71
N ILE A 259 -11.56 2.63 16.49
CA ILE A 259 -10.47 2.54 15.52
C ILE A 259 -10.87 3.22 14.20
N LYS A 260 -9.88 3.68 13.45
CA LYS A 260 -10.08 4.08 12.04
C LYS A 260 -9.12 3.33 11.14
N ILE A 261 -9.67 2.78 10.06
CA ILE A 261 -8.93 2.01 9.06
C ILE A 261 -8.08 2.95 8.18
N ILE A 262 -6.88 2.47 7.83
CA ILE A 262 -5.89 3.13 6.97
C ILE A 262 -6.22 2.90 5.49
#